data_AF-A0A6L9L9N8-F1
#
_entry.id   AF-A0A6L9L9N8-F1
#
_cell.length_a   1.000
_cell.length_b   1.000
_cell.length_c   1.000
_cell.angle_alpha   90.00
_cell.angle_beta   90.00
_cell.angle_gamma   90.00
#
_symmetry.space_group_name_H-M   'P 1'
#
loop_
_entity.id
_entity.type
_entity.pdbx_description
1 polymer ?
#
loop_
_entity_poly.entity_id
_entity_poly.type
_entity_poly.pdbx_seq_one_letter_code
_entity_poly.pdbx_strand_id
1 'polypeptide(L)'
;MNASLKQITPSIVCLAATTLILAEGATSSLIVKQYLRNRGYLAYQSEISKWLLTVALQQGWAINDNGMFKVYYFPTLQTLPQ
;
A
#
# COMPACT_ATOMS: atom_id res chain seq x y z
N MET A 1 -20.59 -9.43 19.66
CA MET A 1 -20.21 -8.00 19.78
C MET A 1 -20.08 -7.42 18.37
N ASN A 2 -20.94 -6.47 17.99
CA ASN A 2 -20.79 -5.72 16.74
C ASN A 2 -19.70 -4.66 16.96
N ALA A 3 -18.43 -5.03 16.79
CA ALA A 3 -17.39 -4.02 16.66
C ALA A 3 -17.62 -3.29 15.33
N SER A 4 -17.97 -2.02 15.38
CA SER A 4 -18.06 -1.19 14.18
C SER A 4 -16.71 -1.19 13.49
N LEU A 5 -16.68 -1.61 12.22
CA LEU A 5 -15.45 -1.61 11.44
C LEU A 5 -14.95 -0.18 11.24
N LYS A 6 -13.63 -0.01 11.35
CA LYS A 6 -12.98 1.30 11.14
C LYS A 6 -12.97 1.65 9.66
N GLN A 7 -13.28 2.89 9.31
CA GLN A 7 -13.16 3.36 7.94
C GLN A 7 -11.68 3.57 7.57
N ILE A 8 -11.34 3.37 6.29
CA ILE A 8 -10.00 3.65 5.79
C ILE A 8 -9.88 5.10 5.37
N THR A 9 -8.66 5.64 5.49
CA THR A 9 -8.28 6.97 5.03
C THR A 9 -6.98 6.86 4.24
N PRO A 10 -6.61 7.87 3.44
CA PRO A 10 -5.34 7.86 2.69
C PRO A 10 -4.13 7.68 3.62
N SER A 11 -4.15 8.30 4.80
CA SER A 11 -3.08 8.20 5.80
C SER A 11 -2.94 6.78 6.35
N ILE A 12 -4.04 6.08 6.61
CA ILE A 12 -4.01 4.69 7.07
C ILE A 12 -3.51 3.75 5.97
N VAL A 13 -3.91 3.97 4.71
CA VAL A 13 -3.39 3.20 3.57
C VAL A 13 -1.89 3.43 3.40
N CYS A 14 -1.43 4.68 3.51
CA CYS A 14 -0.01 5.02 3.46
C CYS A 14 0.76 4.31 4.57
N LEU A 15 0.33 4.43 5.83
CA LEU A 15 1.00 3.79 6.96
C LEU A 15 1.09 2.27 6.81
N ALA A 16 -0.01 1.62 6.41
CA ALA A 16 -0.04 0.19 6.18
C ALA A 16 0.90 -0.24 5.05
N ALA A 17 0.87 0.46 3.92
CA ALA A 17 1.73 0.16 2.79
C ALA A 17 3.22 0.37 3.11
N THR A 18 3.58 1.48 3.75
CA THR A 18 4.94 1.75 4.24
C THR A 18 5.42 0.65 5.17
N THR A 19 4.58 0.22 6.12
CA THR A 19 4.92 -0.86 7.05
C THR A 19 5.22 -2.17 6.33
N LEU A 20 4.40 -2.51 5.33
CA LEU A 20 4.56 -3.73 4.53
C LEU A 20 5.82 -3.65 3.65
N ILE A 21 6.06 -2.51 3.00
CA ILE A 21 7.28 -2.32 2.18
C ILE A 21 8.54 -2.40 3.06
N LEU A 22 8.52 -1.84 4.26
CA LEU A 22 9.65 -1.95 5.20
C LEU A 22 9.89 -3.40 5.66
N ALA A 23 8.82 -4.18 5.86
CA ALA A 23 8.92 -5.56 6.33
C ALA A 23 9.27 -6.57 5.23
N GLU A 24 8.73 -6.38 4.02
CA GLU A 24 8.76 -7.36 2.93
C GLU A 24 9.51 -6.87 1.68
N GLY A 25 9.96 -5.61 1.68
CA GLY A 25 10.60 -4.96 0.54
C GLY A 25 9.63 -4.39 -0.51
N ALA A 26 8.39 -4.90 -0.56
CA ALA A 26 7.35 -4.45 -1.48
C ALA A 26 5.95 -4.72 -0.93
N THR A 27 4.92 -4.18 -1.59
CA THR A 27 3.53 -4.51 -1.29
C THR A 27 2.62 -4.40 -2.50
N SER A 28 1.37 -4.84 -2.37
CA SER A 28 0.31 -4.68 -3.36
C SER A 28 -1.00 -4.29 -2.68
N SER A 29 -1.97 -3.81 -3.45
CA SER A 29 -3.30 -3.47 -2.91
C SER A 29 -4.01 -4.65 -2.24
N LEU A 30 -3.73 -5.89 -2.66
CA LEU A 30 -4.26 -7.10 -2.02
C LEU A 30 -3.67 -7.30 -0.61
N ILE A 31 -2.36 -7.17 -0.47
CA ILE A 31 -1.66 -7.33 0.82
C ILE A 31 -2.06 -6.22 1.78
N VAL A 32 -2.10 -4.97 1.33
CA VAL A 32 -2.57 -3.83 2.13
C VAL A 32 -4.02 -4.04 2.60
N LYS A 33 -4.91 -4.52 1.72
CA LYS A 33 -6.30 -4.82 2.09
C LYS A 33 -6.38 -5.89 3.18
N GLN A 34 -5.64 -7.00 3.04
CA GLN A 34 -5.62 -8.08 4.04
C GLN A 34 -5.06 -7.57 5.38
N TYR A 35 -3.96 -6.83 5.34
CA TYR A 35 -3.33 -6.21 6.51
C TYR A 35 -4.29 -5.29 7.28
N LEU A 36 -5.08 -4.48 6.57
CA LEU A 36 -6.06 -3.59 7.18
C LEU A 36 -7.29 -4.32 7.71
N ARG A 37 -7.82 -5.30 6.97
CA ARG A 37 -8.96 -6.12 7.43
C ARG A 37 -8.64 -6.89 8.71
N ASN A 38 -7.43 -7.45 8.80
CA ASN A 38 -6.96 -8.13 10.01
C ASN A 38 -6.86 -7.20 11.23
N ARG A 39 -6.91 -5.88 11.03
CA ARG A 39 -6.92 -4.85 12.08
C ARG A 39 -8.29 -4.21 12.30
N GLY A 40 -9.35 -4.80 11.73
CA GLY A 40 -10.73 -4.35 11.91
C GLY A 40 -11.13 -3.16 11.03
N TYR A 41 -10.43 -2.92 9.92
CA TYR A 41 -10.83 -1.89 8.96
C TYR A 41 -11.75 -2.45 7.86
N LEU A 42 -12.72 -1.64 7.45
CA LEU A 42 -13.54 -1.85 6.26
C LEU A 42 -12.76 -1.43 5.01
N ALA A 43 -11.90 -2.32 4.51
CA ALA A 43 -11.07 -2.06 3.34
C ALA A 43 -11.63 -2.73 2.08
N TYR A 44 -11.99 -1.94 1.07
CA TYR A 44 -12.43 -2.41 -0.25
C TYR A 44 -11.29 -2.34 -1.28
N GLN A 45 -11.27 -3.29 -2.22
CA GLN A 45 -10.19 -3.41 -3.19
C GLN A 45 -10.03 -2.15 -4.05
N SER A 46 -11.13 -1.60 -4.56
CA SER A 46 -11.15 -0.41 -5.42
C SER A 46 -10.60 0.82 -4.69
N GLU A 47 -11.04 1.02 -3.45
CA GLU A 47 -10.63 2.13 -2.61
C GLU A 47 -9.15 2.03 -2.21
N ILE A 48 -8.68 0.85 -1.80
CA ILE A 48 -7.26 0.62 -1.50
C ILE A 48 -6.41 0.85 -2.75
N SER A 49 -6.83 0.35 -3.91
CA SER A 49 -6.06 0.50 -5.15
C SER A 49 -5.95 1.96 -5.56
N LYS A 50 -7.03 2.74 -5.42
CA LYS A 50 -7.03 4.18 -5.67
C LYS A 50 -6.08 4.92 -4.72
N TRP A 51 -6.24 4.73 -3.41
CA TRP A 51 -5.42 5.44 -2.42
C TRP A 51 -3.96 5.05 -2.48
N LEU A 52 -3.66 3.76 -2.66
CA LEU A 52 -2.29 3.28 -2.75
C LEU A 52 -1.56 3.85 -3.97
N LEU A 53 -2.25 3.94 -5.11
CA LEU A 53 -1.70 4.62 -6.29
C LEU A 53 -1.45 6.12 -6.00
N THR A 54 -2.41 6.82 -5.39
CA THR A 54 -2.23 8.24 -5.02
C THR A 54 -1.04 8.44 -4.09
N VAL A 55 -0.91 7.61 -3.06
CA VAL A 55 0.22 7.66 -2.10
C VAL A 55 1.54 7.41 -2.81
N ALA A 56 1.61 6.36 -3.64
CA ALA A 56 2.83 6.02 -4.36
C ALA A 56 3.31 7.16 -5.27
N LEU A 57 2.39 7.80 -6.01
CA LEU A 57 2.71 8.95 -6.85
C LEU A 57 3.15 10.17 -6.02
N GLN A 58 2.51 10.44 -4.89
CA GLN A 58 2.86 11.57 -4.02
C GLN A 58 4.21 11.39 -3.32
N GLN A 59 4.55 10.15 -2.95
CA GLN A 59 5.75 9.81 -2.18
C GLN A 59 6.93 9.39 -3.08
N GLY A 60 6.77 9.42 -4.40
CA GLY A 60 7.83 9.02 -5.34
C GLY A 60 8.19 7.53 -5.25
N TRP A 61 7.23 6.67 -4.93
CA TRP A 61 7.47 5.22 -4.89
C TRP A 61 7.58 4.64 -6.30
N ALA A 62 8.38 3.59 -6.42
CA ALA A 62 8.45 2.83 -7.65
C ALA A 62 7.24 1.89 -7.76
N ILE A 63 6.73 1.74 -8.99
CA ILE A 63 5.56 0.95 -9.32
C ILE A 63 5.92 0.01 -10.46
N ASN A 64 5.78 -1.29 -10.23
CA ASN A 64 5.79 -2.29 -11.31
C ASN A 64 4.34 -2.69 -11.61
N ASP A 65 3.91 -2.53 -12.85
CA ASP A 65 2.56 -2.85 -13.31
C ASP A 65 2.64 -3.85 -14.46
N ASN A 66 2.06 -5.04 -14.26
CA ASN A 66 2.00 -6.08 -15.29
C ASN A 66 0.64 -6.14 -16.01
N GLY A 67 -0.23 -5.14 -15.79
CA GLY A 67 -1.58 -5.07 -16.35
C GLY A 67 -2.64 -5.84 -15.55
N MET A 68 -2.24 -6.78 -14.68
CA MET A 68 -3.16 -7.50 -13.79
C MET A 68 -3.14 -6.94 -12.36
N PHE A 69 -1.96 -6.58 -11.86
CA PHE A 69 -1.80 -5.93 -10.56
C PHE A 69 -0.54 -5.05 -10.52
N LYS A 70 -0.51 -4.17 -9.52
CA LYS A 70 0.61 -3.27 -9.26
C LYS A 70 1.36 -3.71 -8.00
N VAL A 71 2.68 -3.70 -8.08
CA VAL A 71 3.60 -3.88 -6.95
C VAL A 71 4.29 -2.56 -6.66
N TYR A 72 4.27 -2.17 -5.39
CA TYR A 72 4.77 -0.89 -4.90
C TYR A 72 5.97 -1.13 -3.99
N TYR A 73 7.03 -0.36 -4.16
CA TYR A 73 8.26 -0.48 -3.38
C TYR A 73 8.97 0.88 -3.30
N PHE A 74 9.83 1.07 -2.29
CA PHE A 74 10.64 2.27 -2.22
C PHE A 74 11.67 2.28 -3.35
N PRO A 75 11.96 3.46 -3.93
CA PRO A 75 13.00 3.55 -4.94
C PRO A 75 14.34 3.13 -4.33
N THR A 76 15.02 2.20 -5.00
CA THR A 76 16.42 1.92 -4.70
C THR A 76 17.25 3.11 -5.13
N LEU A 77 18.07 3.65 -4.22
CA LEU A 77 19.11 4.60 -4.60
C LEU A 77 20.04 3.89 -5.60
N GLN A 78 20.04 4.35 -6.84
CA GLN A 78 21.09 3.95 -7.78
C GLN A 78 22.39 4.51 -7.21
N THR A 79 23.32 3.64 -6.83
CA THR A 79 24.68 4.05 -6.53
C THR A 79 25.21 4.74 -7.78
N LEU A 80 25.59 6.02 -7.66
CA LEU A 80 26.26 6.73 -8.73
C LEU A 80 27.47 5.91 -9.19
N PRO A 81 27.70 5.73 -10.50
CA PRO A 81 28.91 5.09 -10.97
C PRO A 81 30.12 5.87 -10.44
N GLN A 82 31.05 5.16 -9.79
CA GLN A 82 32.33 5.71 -9.35
C GLN A 82 33.24 6.00 -10.53
#